data_AF-Q6B3U9-F1
#
_entry.id   AF-Q6B3U9-F1
#
_cell.length_a   1.000
_cell.length_b   1.000
_cell.length_c   1.000
_cell.angle_alpha   90.00
_cell.angle_beta   90.00
_cell.angle_gamma   90.00
#
_symmetry.space_group_name_H-M   'P 1'
#
loop_
_entity.id
_entity.type
_entity.pdbx_description
1 polymer ?
#
loop_
_entity_poly.entity_id
_entity_poly.type
_entity_poly.pdbx_seq_one_letter_code
_entity_poly.pdbx_strand_id
1 'polypeptide(L)'
;QMDVKTIFLNGDLEEKIYMTQLEGCVVLGPENKVWKLLKSLYGLKQIPKQWHEKLDNALLSDSFSPIDVDKFVYFKFENCYCVIICLYVDDM
;
A
#
# COMPACT_ATOMS: atom_id res chain seq x y z
N GLN A 1 -3.05 -13.60 -10.02
CA GLN A 1 -1.65 -13.24 -9.74
C GLN A 1 -1.24 -12.06 -10.60
N MET A 2 -1.40 -10.88 -10.03
CA MET A 2 -1.06 -9.56 -10.49
C MET A 2 -0.11 -8.98 -9.43
N ASP A 3 1.17 -8.91 -9.78
CA ASP A 3 2.20 -8.31 -8.93
C ASP A 3 2.25 -6.81 -9.22
N VAL A 4 1.91 -5.99 -8.22
CA VAL A 4 1.88 -4.54 -8.37
C VAL A 4 3.19 -3.89 -7.89
N LYS A 5 4.29 -4.25 -8.56
CA LYS A 5 5.66 -3.79 -8.25
C LYS A 5 5.84 -2.27 -8.09
N THR A 6 4.98 -1.46 -8.69
CA THR A 6 5.15 0.00 -8.76
C THR A 6 4.43 0.78 -7.66
N ILE A 7 3.55 0.16 -6.89
CA ILE A 7 2.69 0.90 -5.95
C ILE A 7 3.47 1.46 -4.76
N PHE A 8 4.49 0.76 -4.29
CA PHE A 8 5.30 1.20 -3.15
C PHE A 8 6.26 2.34 -3.45
N LEU A 9 6.62 2.59 -4.71
CA LEU A 9 7.57 3.64 -5.09
C LEU A 9 6.90 4.96 -5.53
N ASN A 10 5.59 4.92 -5.79
CA ASN A 10 4.81 6.07 -6.28
C ASN A 10 3.59 6.39 -5.40
N GLY A 11 3.48 5.79 -4.22
CA GLY A 11 2.46 6.15 -3.24
C GLY A 11 2.72 7.56 -2.70
N ASP A 12 1.69 8.39 -2.72
CA ASP A 12 1.70 9.67 -2.01
C ASP A 12 1.82 9.42 -0.49
N LEU A 13 2.57 10.29 0.18
CA LEU A 13 2.71 10.28 1.64
C LEU A 13 1.65 11.19 2.26
N GLU A 14 0.68 10.61 2.96
CA GLU A 14 -0.26 11.41 3.77
C GLU A 14 0.42 12.05 4.99
N GLU A 15 1.45 11.39 5.52
CA GLU A 15 2.20 11.85 6.69
C GLU A 15 3.58 12.38 6.33
N LYS A 16 4.09 13.34 7.11
CA LYS A 16 5.48 13.82 6.98
C LYS A 16 6.42 12.82 7.64
N ILE A 17 6.99 11.92 6.84
CA ILE A 17 7.99 10.96 7.30
C ILE A 17 9.39 11.54 7.15
N TYR A 18 10.17 11.45 8.22
CA TYR A 18 11.59 11.78 8.24
C TYR A 18 12.40 10.51 8.51
N MET A 19 13.56 10.40 7.84
CA MET A 19 14.52 9.31 8.07
C MET A 19 15.91 9.87 8.36
N THR A 20 16.70 9.12 9.11
CA THR A 20 18.12 9.38 9.26
C THR A 20 18.83 9.28 7.91
N GLN A 21 19.92 10.02 7.75
CA GLN A 21 20.73 9.93 6.54
C GLN A 21 21.33 8.54 6.41
N LEU A 22 21.46 8.07 5.17
CA LEU A 22 22.12 6.81 4.89
C LEU A 22 23.63 6.95 5.09
N GLU A 23 24.25 5.88 5.62
CA GLU A 23 25.70 5.77 5.69
C GLU A 23 26.30 5.94 4.28
N GLY A 24 27.27 6.87 4.14
CA GLY A 24 27.87 7.23 2.85
C GLY A 24 27.23 8.42 2.13
N CYS A 25 26.07 8.93 2.59
CA CYS A 25 25.49 10.20 2.11
C CYS A 25 25.60 11.35 3.14
N VAL A 26 26.23 11.09 4.28
CA VAL A 26 26.43 12.10 5.34
C VAL A 26 27.48 13.10 4.90
N VAL A 27 27.07 14.35 4.75
CA VAL A 27 28.00 15.46 4.48
C VAL A 27 28.61 15.93 5.80
N LEU A 28 29.91 16.20 5.81
CA LEU A 28 30.64 16.76 6.96
C LEU A 28 30.06 18.13 7.34
N GLY A 29 29.58 18.26 8.59
CA GLY A 29 28.97 19.49 9.13
C GLY A 29 27.46 19.40 9.42
N PRO A 30 26.62 18.88 8.51
CA PRO A 30 25.18 18.65 8.76
C PRO A 30 24.81 17.22 9.21
N GLU A 31 25.62 16.60 10.06
CA GLU A 31 25.44 15.21 10.52
C GLU A 31 24.10 15.00 11.25
N ASN A 32 23.59 16.04 11.91
CA ASN A 32 22.31 16.01 12.64
C ASN A 32 21.07 16.26 11.76
N LYS A 33 21.20 16.37 10.44
CA LYS A 33 20.05 16.59 9.55
C LYS A 33 19.34 15.28 9.25
N VAL A 34 18.02 15.31 9.21
CA VAL A 34 17.17 14.22 8.72
C VAL A 34 16.71 14.49 7.30
N TRP A 35 16.42 13.44 6.53
CA TRP A 35 15.81 13.56 5.20
C TRP A 35 14.30 13.49 5.33
N LYS A 36 13.60 14.36 4.61
CA LYS A 36 12.15 14.28 4.46
C LYS A 36 11.85 13.42 3.24
N LEU A 37 11.04 12.39 3.41
CA LEU A 37 10.56 11.60 2.30
C LEU A 37 9.52 12.38 1.50
N LEU A 38 9.72 12.42 0.18
CA LEU A 38 8.79 13.04 -0.77
C LEU A 38 7.84 12.01 -1.40
N LYS A 39 8.26 10.75 -1.43
CA LYS A 39 7.50 9.60 -1.93
C LYS A 39 7.66 8.42 -0.99
N SER A 40 6.71 7.50 -1.09
CA SER A 40 6.74 6.25 -0.36
C SER A 40 7.97 5.41 -0.72
N LEU A 41 8.49 4.69 0.28
CA LEU A 41 9.60 3.74 0.20
C LEU A 41 9.12 2.35 0.59
N TYR A 42 9.70 1.33 -0.03
CA TYR A 42 9.42 -0.06 0.31
C TYR A 42 9.64 -0.34 1.81
N GLY A 43 8.74 -1.12 2.42
CA GLY A 43 8.83 -1.50 3.83
C GLY A 43 8.26 -0.49 4.84
N LEU A 44 7.74 0.67 4.39
CA LEU A 44 6.96 1.55 5.26
C LEU A 44 5.64 0.87 5.65
N LYS A 45 5.45 0.62 6.95
CA LYS A 45 4.24 -0.02 7.52
C LYS A 45 2.92 0.69 7.17
N GLN A 46 2.98 1.97 6.83
CA GLN A 46 1.80 2.77 6.48
C GLN A 46 1.28 2.48 5.06
N ILE A 47 2.14 2.03 4.15
CA ILE A 47 1.78 1.84 2.75
C ILE A 47 0.82 0.67 2.54
N PRO A 48 1.05 -0.54 3.12
CA PRO A 48 0.10 -1.64 2.97
C PRO A 48 -1.29 -1.28 3.46
N LYS A 49 -1.39 -0.49 4.53
CA LYS A 49 -2.66 -0.02 5.08
C LYS A 49 -3.37 0.94 4.11
N GLN A 50 -2.68 1.97 3.63
CA GLN A 50 -3.27 2.95 2.70
C GLN A 50 -3.67 2.32 1.37
N TRP A 51 -2.86 1.38 0.88
CA TRP A 51 -3.19 0.64 -0.33
C TRP A 51 -4.42 -0.23 -0.14
N HIS A 52 -4.50 -0.95 0.99
CA HIS A 52 -5.68 -1.73 1.33
C HIS A 52 -6.93 -0.86 1.41
N GLU A 53 -6.88 0.31 2.06
CA GLU A 53 -8.02 1.24 2.12
C GLU A 53 -8.44 1.76 0.73
N LYS A 54 -7.48 2.11 -0.14
CA LYS A 54 -7.81 2.54 -1.51
C LYS A 54 -8.45 1.42 -2.33
N LEU A 55 -7.92 0.20 -2.20
CA LEU A 55 -8.42 -0.95 -2.92
C LEU A 55 -9.80 -1.38 -2.39
N ASP A 56 -9.99 -1.40 -1.07
CA ASP A 56 -11.26 -1.69 -0.41
C ASP A 56 -12.35 -0.75 -0.93
N ASN A 57 -12.10 0.56 -0.92
CA ASN A 57 -13.03 1.55 -1.48
C ASN A 57 -13.33 1.31 -2.97
N ALA A 58 -12.33 0.95 -3.77
CA ALA A 58 -12.53 0.67 -5.19
C ALA A 58 -13.39 -0.60 -5.40
N LEU A 59 -13.13 -1.67 -4.66
CA LEU A 59 -13.91 -2.92 -4.73
C LEU A 59 -15.34 -2.72 -4.25
N LEU A 60 -15.54 -2.03 -3.14
CA LEU A 60 -16.87 -1.67 -2.64
C LEU A 60 -17.65 -0.82 -3.66
N SER A 61 -16.97 0.11 -4.34
CA SER A 61 -17.59 0.93 -5.39
C SER A 61 -18.01 0.11 -6.62
N ASP A 62 -17.33 -1.00 -6.90
CA ASP A 62 -17.67 -1.95 -7.97
C ASP A 62 -18.58 -3.09 -7.48
N SER A 63 -19.32 -2.88 -6.38
CA SER A 63 -20.30 -3.84 -5.83
C SER A 63 -19.70 -5.17 -5.34
N PHE A 64 -18.40 -5.23 -5.08
CA PHE A 64 -17.84 -6.34 -4.31
C PHE A 64 -18.19 -6.19 -2.83
N SER A 65 -18.32 -7.32 -2.15
CA SER A 65 -18.53 -7.37 -0.70
C SER A 65 -17.43 -8.20 -0.05
N PRO A 66 -16.81 -7.74 1.05
CA PRO A 66 -15.91 -8.58 1.83
C PRO A 66 -16.67 -9.72 2.51
N ILE A 67 -16.01 -10.85 2.77
CA ILE A 67 -16.61 -11.91 3.58
C ILE A 67 -16.48 -11.60 5.07
N ASP A 68 -17.45 -12.03 5.88
CA ASP A 68 -17.45 -11.78 7.34
C ASP A 68 -16.28 -12.45 8.08
N VAL A 69 -15.76 -13.55 7.53
CA VAL A 69 -14.68 -14.34 8.14
C VAL A 69 -13.31 -13.70 7.90
N ASP A 70 -13.14 -13.00 6.78
CA ASP A 70 -11.86 -12.46 6.33
C ASP A 70 -12.05 -11.18 5.50
N LYS A 71 -11.50 -10.07 6.00
CA LYS A 71 -11.56 -8.77 5.34
C LYS A 71 -10.67 -8.68 4.09
N PHE A 72 -9.85 -9.68 3.83
CA PHE A 72 -8.99 -9.75 2.65
C PHE A 72 -9.61 -10.55 1.49
N VAL A 73 -10.80 -11.12 1.67
CA VAL A 73 -11.50 -11.87 0.62
C VAL A 73 -12.80 -11.17 0.25
N TYR A 74 -12.95 -10.87 -1.03
CA TYR A 74 -14.10 -10.18 -1.59
C TYR A 74 -14.81 -11.09 -2.58
N PHE A 75 -16.13 -10.96 -2.65
CA PHE A 75 -16.94 -11.67 -3.62
C PHE A 75 -17.93 -10.73 -4.30
N LYS A 76 -18.25 -11.05 -5.55
CA LYS A 76 -19.32 -10.42 -6.33
C LYS A 76 -20.04 -11.49 -7.13
N PHE A 77 -21.36 -11.49 -7.04
CA PHE A 77 -22.21 -12.34 -7.87
C PHE A 77 -22.86 -11.51 -8.96
N GLU A 78 -22.64 -11.89 -10.21
CA GLU A 78 -23.21 -11.19 -11.36
C GLU A 78 -23.54 -12.18 -12.47
N ASN A 79 -24.77 -12.14 -13.00
CA ASN A 79 -25.22 -12.97 -14.14
C ASN A 79 -24.86 -14.46 -14.04
N CYS A 80 -25.08 -15.07 -12.86
CA CYS A 80 -24.75 -16.47 -12.53
C CYS A 80 -23.25 -16.78 -12.41
N TYR A 81 -22.37 -15.79 -12.49
CA TYR A 81 -20.95 -15.90 -12.18
C TYR A 81 -20.67 -15.42 -10.76
N CYS A 82 -19.71 -16.07 -10.11
CA CYS A 82 -19.12 -15.62 -8.85
C CYS A 82 -17.68 -15.24 -9.12
N VAL A 83 -17.32 -13.99 -8.80
CA VAL A 83 -15.94 -13.53 -8.81
C VAL A 83 -15.48 -13.44 -7.37
N ILE A 84 -14.35 -14.08 -7.06
CA ILE A 84 -13.72 -14.03 -5.74
C ILE A 84 -12.34 -13.40 -5.92
N ILE A 85 -12.03 -12.41 -5.10
CA ILE A 85 -10.73 -11.74 -5.05
C ILE A 85 -10.15 -11.99 -3.66
N CYS A 86 -8.93 -12.52 -3.59
CA CYS A 86 -8.21 -12.73 -2.34
C CYS A 86 -6.97 -11.83 -2.34
N LEU A 87 -6.82 -11.03 -1.30
CA LEU A 87 -5.65 -10.19 -1.08
C LEU A 87 -4.66 -10.93 -0.20
N TYR A 88 -3.44 -11.12 -0.71
CA TYR A 88 -2.32 -11.55 0.10
C TYR A 88 -1.32 -10.41 0.22
N VAL A 89 -0.60 -10.35 1.33
CA VAL A 89 0.48 -9.36 1.50
C VAL A 89 1.46 -9.57 0.34
N ASP A 90 1.63 -8.53 -0.49
CA ASP A 90 2.48 -8.45 -1.70
C ASP A 90 1.97 -9.12 -3.00
N ASP A 91 0.83 -9.83 -3.03
CA ASP A 91 0.29 -10.49 -4.23
C ASP A 91 -1.25 -10.41 -4.34
N MET A 92 -1.78 -10.14 -5.55
CA MET A 92 -3.21 -10.15 -5.91
C MET A 92 -3.59 -11.22 -6.94
#